data_AF-A0A974UHE7-F1
#
_entry.id   AF-A0A974UHE7-F1
#
_cell.length_a   1.000
_cell.length_b   1.000
_cell.length_c   1.000
_cell.angle_alpha   90.00
_cell.angle_beta   90.00
_cell.angle_gamma   90.00
#
_symmetry.space_group_name_H-M   'P 1'
#
loop_
_entity.id
_entity.type
_entity.pdbx_description
1 polymer ?
#
loop_
_entity_poly.entity_id
_entity_poly.type
_entity_poly.pdbx_seq_one_letter_code
_entity_poly.pdbx_strand_id
1 'polypeptide(L)'
;MKKILMVAVLLILISVLSACVPTEPQDVLAYCKETYESDFPDYPPAFIGACVAFWQSEKPTAFVSLCGSPAFRADLNADLGSDVQTRTECIALLRSLEE
;
A
#
# COMPACT_ATOMS: atom_id res chain seq x y z
N MET A 1 23.90 -4.60 -30.06
CA MET A 1 22.55 -5.17 -30.26
C MET A 1 21.92 -5.71 -28.98
N LYS A 2 22.55 -6.63 -28.25
CA LYS A 2 22.00 -7.20 -26.99
C LYS A 2 21.62 -6.15 -25.93
N LYS A 3 22.45 -5.11 -25.76
CA LYS A 3 22.18 -4.00 -24.82
C LYS A 3 21.00 -3.11 -25.24
N ILE A 4 20.81 -2.89 -26.54
CA ILE A 4 19.72 -2.06 -27.08
C ILE A 4 18.39 -2.80 -26.96
N LEU A 5 18.39 -4.11 -27.24
CA LEU A 5 17.23 -4.98 -27.05
C LEU A 5 16.80 -5.03 -25.56
N MET A 6 17.76 -5.09 -24.64
CA MET A 6 17.49 -5.13 -23.20
C MET A 6 16.88 -3.81 -22.70
N VAL A 7 17.37 -2.66 -23.19
CA VAL A 7 16.79 -1.35 -22.88
C VAL A 7 15.37 -1.22 -23.45
N ALA A 8 15.12 -1.71 -24.66
CA ALA A 8 13.79 -1.71 -25.26
C ALA A 8 12.80 -2.57 -24.46
N VAL A 9 13.20 -3.77 -24.03
CA VAL A 9 12.36 -4.66 -23.20
C VAL A 9 12.08 -4.02 -21.83
N LEU A 10 13.06 -3.35 -21.23
CA LEU A 10 12.88 -2.66 -19.96
C LEU A 10 11.86 -1.51 -20.07
N LEU A 11 11.94 -0.71 -21.15
CA LEU A 11 10.99 0.37 -21.40
C LEU A 11 9.56 -0.13 -21.61
N ILE A 12 9.40 -1.26 -22.32
CA ILE A 12 8.09 -1.89 -22.52
C ILE A 12 7.52 -2.35 -21.17
N LEU A 13 8.33 -3.01 -20.34
CA LEU A 13 7.90 -3.44 -19.00
C LEU A 13 7.45 -2.28 -18.12
N ILE A 14 8.19 -1.17 -18.09
CA ILE A 14 7.83 0.04 -17.33
C ILE A 14 6.50 0.62 -17.83
N SER A 15 6.30 0.68 -19.15
CA SER A 15 5.05 1.21 -19.73
C SER A 15 3.82 0.36 -19.43
N VAL A 16 3.98 -0.97 -19.33
CA VAL A 16 2.89 -1.87 -18.94
C VAL A 16 2.58 -1.72 -17.45
N LEU A 17 3.60 -1.58 -16.59
CA LEU A 17 3.41 -1.37 -15.15
C LEU A 17 2.71 -0.04 -14.83
N SER A 18 2.98 1.03 -15.59
CA SER A 18 2.29 2.32 -15.40
C SER A 18 0.80 2.28 -15.75
N ALA A 19 0.35 1.31 -16.56
CA ALA A 19 -1.06 1.17 -16.90
C ALA A 19 -1.91 0.58 -15.76
N CYS A 20 -1.29 -0.04 -14.75
CA CYS A 20 -1.97 -0.66 -13.62
C CYS A 20 -2.08 0.24 -12.39
N VAL A 21 -1.52 1.45 -12.45
CA VAL A 21 -1.55 2.41 -11.34
C VAL A 21 -2.62 3.46 -11.62
N PRO A 22 -3.58 3.70 -10.70
CA PRO A 22 -4.55 4.76 -10.88
C PRO A 22 -3.85 6.12 -10.92
N THR A 23 -3.96 6.83 -12.04
CA THR A 23 -3.34 8.15 -12.22
C THR A 23 -4.30 9.30 -11.90
N GLU A 24 -5.61 9.08 -12.03
CA GLU A 24 -6.61 10.10 -11.73
C GLU A 24 -7.20 9.89 -10.33
N PRO A 25 -7.45 10.97 -9.54
CA PRO A 25 -8.00 10.84 -8.19
C PRO A 25 -9.31 10.06 -8.11
N GLN A 26 -10.17 10.14 -9.14
CA GLN A 26 -11.41 9.36 -9.22
C GLN A 26 -11.18 7.85 -9.28
N ASP A 27 -10.09 7.42 -9.91
CA ASP A 27 -9.79 6.00 -10.11
C ASP A 27 -9.17 5.37 -8.87
N VAL A 28 -8.51 6.19 -8.03
CA VAL A 28 -7.90 5.75 -6.76
C VAL A 28 -8.95 5.15 -5.83
N LEU A 29 -10.14 5.75 -5.72
CA LEU A 29 -11.19 5.21 -4.86
C LEU A 29 -11.68 3.85 -5.35
N ALA A 30 -11.89 3.71 -6.66
CA ALA A 30 -12.32 2.44 -7.25
C ALA A 30 -11.26 1.35 -7.05
N TYR A 31 -10.00 1.68 -7.33
CA TYR A 31 -8.85 0.79 -7.10
C TYR A 31 -8.75 0.34 -5.64
N CYS A 32 -8.79 1.28 -4.69
CA CYS A 32 -8.68 0.95 -3.26
C CYS A 32 -9.85 0.10 -2.76
N LYS A 33 -11.06 0.29 -3.33
CA LYS A 33 -12.22 -0.53 -3.03
C LYS A 33 -12.07 -1.95 -3.60
N GLU A 34 -11.64 -2.08 -4.86
CA GLU A 34 -11.42 -3.38 -5.49
C GLU A 34 -10.34 -4.17 -4.74
N THR A 35 -9.23 -3.53 -4.41
CA THR A 35 -8.13 -4.12 -3.63
C THR A 35 -8.61 -4.60 -2.25
N TYR A 36 -9.48 -3.83 -1.59
CA TYR A 36 -10.07 -4.23 -0.32
C TYR A 36 -10.93 -5.50 -0.46
N GLU A 37 -11.75 -5.56 -1.51
CA GLU A 37 -12.67 -6.67 -1.77
C GLU A 37 -11.94 -7.94 -2.22
N SER A 38 -10.81 -7.82 -2.93
CA SER A 38 -10.05 -8.96 -3.45
C SER A 38 -8.97 -9.48 -2.51
N ASP A 39 -8.17 -8.58 -1.93
CA ASP A 39 -6.87 -8.94 -1.33
C ASP A 39 -6.89 -8.79 0.19
N PHE A 40 -7.67 -7.85 0.73
CA PHE A 40 -7.72 -7.55 2.16
C PHE A 40 -9.13 -7.63 2.76
N PRO A 41 -9.90 -8.73 2.54
CA PRO A 41 -11.27 -8.84 3.03
C PRO A 41 -11.37 -8.87 4.56
N ASP A 42 -10.28 -9.25 5.25
CA ASP A 42 -10.21 -9.33 6.71
C ASP A 42 -9.82 -8.00 7.38
N TYR A 43 -9.51 -6.97 6.58
CA TYR A 43 -9.26 -5.64 7.09
C TYR A 43 -10.57 -4.91 7.40
N PRO A 44 -10.56 -3.88 8.26
CA PRO A 44 -11.73 -3.05 8.44
C PRO A 44 -11.98 -2.20 7.17
N PRO A 45 -13.24 -1.82 6.87
CA PRO A 45 -13.58 -0.96 5.73
C PRO A 45 -12.83 0.39 5.72
N ALA A 46 -12.29 0.81 6.86
CA ALA A 46 -11.39 1.95 6.99
C ALA A 46 -10.14 1.84 6.08
N PHE A 47 -9.77 0.65 5.62
CA PHE A 47 -8.67 0.44 4.67
C PHE A 47 -8.87 1.24 3.38
N ILE A 48 -10.09 1.32 2.85
CA ILE A 48 -10.38 2.06 1.61
C ILE A 48 -9.94 3.53 1.76
N GLY A 49 -10.32 4.17 2.88
CA GLY A 49 -9.92 5.54 3.18
C GLY A 49 -8.42 5.69 3.44
N ALA A 50 -7.80 4.72 4.11
CA ALA A 50 -6.37 4.70 4.35
C ALA A 50 -5.56 4.58 3.04
N CYS A 51 -5.97 3.69 2.13
CA CYS A 51 -5.39 3.51 0.81
C CYS A 51 -5.49 4.80 -0.01
N VAL A 52 -6.67 5.44 -0.07
CA VAL A 52 -6.83 6.73 -0.76
C VAL A 52 -5.93 7.80 -0.16
N ALA A 53 -5.86 7.90 1.18
CA ALA A 53 -5.00 8.86 1.86
C ALA A 53 -3.50 8.59 1.59
N PHE A 54 -3.09 7.32 1.51
CA PHE A 54 -1.73 6.94 1.15
C PHE A 54 -1.40 7.38 -0.27
N TRP A 55 -2.28 7.12 -1.24
CA TRP A 55 -2.08 7.58 -2.63
C TRP A 55 -1.96 9.10 -2.76
N GLN A 56 -2.58 9.87 -1.87
CA GLN A 56 -2.52 11.34 -1.89
C GLN A 56 -1.30 11.93 -1.17
N SER A 57 -0.75 11.23 -0.20
CA SER A 57 0.27 11.75 0.70
C SER A 57 1.60 11.01 0.65
N GLU A 58 1.60 9.78 0.13
CA GLU A 58 2.69 8.80 0.16
C GLU A 58 3.22 8.52 1.58
N LYS A 59 2.37 8.74 2.59
CA LYS A 59 2.73 8.65 4.00
C LYS A 59 2.22 7.37 4.65
N PRO A 60 3.09 6.52 5.24
CA PRO A 60 2.70 5.35 6.02
C PRO A 60 1.68 5.67 7.13
N THR A 61 1.70 6.89 7.69
CA THR A 61 0.70 7.29 8.70
C THR A 61 -0.74 7.36 8.18
N ALA A 62 -0.98 7.28 6.87
CA ALA A 62 -2.31 7.10 6.31
C ALA A 62 -3.01 5.84 6.84
N PHE A 63 -2.23 4.81 7.24
CA PHE A 63 -2.74 3.53 7.73
C PHE A 63 -2.94 3.45 9.25
N VAL A 64 -2.74 4.52 10.02
CA VAL A 64 -2.91 4.49 11.50
C VAL A 64 -4.32 4.10 11.96
N SER A 65 -5.32 4.34 11.12
CA SER A 65 -6.71 3.91 11.38
C SER A 65 -6.83 2.38 11.43
N LEU A 66 -5.93 1.65 10.78
CA LEU A 66 -5.92 0.19 10.70
C LEU A 66 -5.20 -0.47 11.88
N CYS A 67 -4.45 0.27 12.69
CA CYS A 67 -3.73 -0.27 13.85
C CYS A 67 -4.63 -0.90 14.93
N GLY A 68 -5.95 -0.70 14.85
CA GLY A 68 -6.93 -1.43 15.67
C GLY A 68 -7.22 -2.85 15.18
N SER A 69 -6.90 -3.17 13.92
CA SER A 69 -7.12 -4.48 13.31
C SER A 69 -5.99 -5.45 13.67
N PRO A 70 -6.30 -6.63 14.24
CA PRO A 70 -5.32 -7.69 14.43
C PRO A 70 -4.71 -8.19 13.11
N ALA A 71 -5.52 -8.30 12.05
CA ALA A 71 -5.06 -8.75 10.73
C ALA A 71 -4.00 -7.80 10.17
N PHE A 72 -4.27 -6.49 10.17
CA PHE A 72 -3.30 -5.49 9.71
C PHE A 72 -1.98 -5.53 10.47
N ARG A 73 -2.03 -5.70 11.80
CA ARG A 73 -0.80 -5.81 12.61
C ARG A 73 -0.03 -7.10 12.33
N ALA A 74 -0.73 -8.21 12.08
CA ALA A 74 -0.10 -9.48 11.74
C ALA A 74 0.65 -9.36 10.41
N ASP A 75 0.02 -8.78 9.40
CA ASP A 75 0.64 -8.57 8.09
C ASP A 75 1.80 -7.57 8.18
N LEU A 76 1.64 -6.46 8.91
CA LEU A 76 2.72 -5.50 9.17
C LEU A 76 3.94 -6.17 9.82
N ASN A 77 3.72 -7.05 10.79
CA ASN A 77 4.79 -7.82 11.44
C ASN A 77 5.44 -8.81 10.49
N ALA A 78 4.67 -9.47 9.63
CA ALA A 78 5.18 -10.40 8.63
C ALA A 78 6.06 -9.67 7.59
N ASP A 79 5.61 -8.51 7.11
CA ASP A 79 6.28 -7.74 6.05
C ASP A 79 7.54 -7.04 6.55
N LEU A 80 7.51 -6.48 7.77
CA LEU A 80 8.61 -5.69 8.33
C LEU A 80 9.50 -6.47 9.30
N GLY A 81 9.15 -7.70 9.64
CA GLY A 81 9.83 -8.48 10.67
C GLY A 81 9.75 -7.83 12.07
N SER A 82 8.67 -7.09 12.34
CA SER A 82 8.43 -6.41 13.61
C SER A 82 7.65 -7.29 14.61
N ASP A 83 7.65 -6.89 15.88
CA ASP A 83 6.88 -7.53 16.95
C ASP A 83 5.88 -6.54 17.57
N VAL A 84 5.05 -5.94 16.73
CA VAL A 84 4.01 -4.99 17.14
C VAL A 84 2.82 -5.75 17.72
N GLN A 85 2.56 -5.55 19.00
CA GLN A 85 1.48 -6.23 19.73
C GLN A 85 0.31 -5.27 20.02
N THR A 86 0.61 -3.98 20.20
CA THR A 86 -0.39 -2.98 20.59
C THR A 86 -0.70 -1.98 19.50
N ARG A 87 -1.86 -1.32 19.60
CA ARG A 87 -2.24 -0.22 18.72
C ARG A 87 -1.23 0.93 18.79
N THR A 88 -0.73 1.23 19.99
CA THR A 88 0.22 2.32 20.22
C THR A 88 1.56 2.04 19.55
N GLU A 89 2.09 0.82 19.66
CA GLU A 89 3.30 0.37 18.96
C GLU A 89 3.13 0.45 17.44
N CYS A 90 1.99 0.02 16.91
CA CYS A 90 1.69 0.12 15.48
C CYS A 90 1.73 1.57 14.99
N ILE A 91 1.10 2.50 15.73
CA ILE A 91 1.12 3.92 15.37
C ILE A 91 2.54 4.49 15.44
N ALA A 92 3.32 4.11 16.45
CA ALA A 92 4.70 4.54 16.60
C ALA A 92 5.58 4.03 15.45
N LEU A 93 5.43 2.75 15.07
CA LEU A 93 6.14 2.16 13.94
C LEU A 93 5.82 2.89 12.64
N LEU A 94 4.54 3.08 12.31
CA LEU A 94 4.14 3.78 11.08
C LEU A 94 4.70 5.21 11.02
N ARG A 95 4.81 5.91 12.16
CA ARG A 95 5.45 7.22 12.22
C ARG A 95 6.96 7.16 11.98
N SER A 96 7.63 6.16 12.53
CA SER A 96 9.09 5.99 12.33
C SER A 96 9.48 5.66 10.88
N LEU A 97 8.55 5.19 10.05
CA LEU A 97 8.79 4.94 8.62
C LEU A 97 8.80 6.23 7.78
N GLU A 98 8.40 7.37 8.36
CA GLU A 98 8.42 8.68 7.70
C GLU A 98 9.71 9.48 7.95
N GLU A 99 10.58 8.99 8.84
CA GLU A 99 11.85 9.61 9.24
C GLU A 99 13.04 9.01 8.48
#